data_AF-A6DNP1-F1
#
_entry.id   AF-A6DNP1-F1
#
_cell.length_a   1.000
_cell.length_b   1.000
_cell.length_c   1.000
_cell.angle_alpha   90.00
_cell.angle_beta   90.00
_cell.angle_gamma   90.00
#
_symmetry.space_group_name_H-M   'P 1'
#
loop_
_entity.id
_entity.type
_entity.pdbx_description
1 polymer ?
#
loop_
_entity_poly.entity_id
_entity_poly.type
_entity_poly.pdbx_seq_one_letter_code
_entity_poly.pdbx_strand_id
1 'polypeptide(L)'
;MERNYQLNTNLLMAYTKELIAVDKDLKEFTLNSAYNEEFEIVKSMPGVGDTLGMVIIYETHDIKRFKSPGKYSSYCRVIKCKKESAGKSYGYSGAKIGNPFLKWAYSQAAVLSKRNPLMKAFSNDLIRQHGERKARAIYTHKICRSIYFMLQRKQKFDPIDFFGRQKYERLQRLNN
;
A
#
# COMPACT_ATOMS: atom_id res chain seq x y z
N MET A 1 43.01 -0.46 6.38
CA MET A 1 41.72 -0.67 5.66
C MET A 1 40.68 -1.30 6.57
N GLU A 2 41.01 -2.37 7.30
CA GLU A 2 40.12 -3.07 8.25
C GLU A 2 39.56 -2.18 9.38
N ARG A 3 40.37 -1.29 9.97
CA ARG A 3 39.91 -0.40 11.05
C ARG A 3 38.78 0.55 10.63
N ASN A 4 38.81 1.03 9.39
CA ASN A 4 37.74 1.89 8.85
C ASN A 4 36.47 1.07 8.56
N TYR A 5 36.61 -0.18 8.11
CA TYR A 5 35.48 -1.09 7.94
C TYR A 5 34.82 -1.42 9.28
N GLN A 6 35.61 -1.75 10.31
CA GLN A 6 35.10 -2.04 11.64
C GLN A 6 34.38 -0.83 12.25
N LEU A 7 34.93 0.38 12.06
CA LEU A 7 34.32 1.61 12.55
C LEU A 7 32.98 1.90 11.85
N ASN A 8 32.91 1.68 10.53
CA ASN A 8 31.65 1.79 9.78
C ASN A 8 30.61 0.75 10.21
N THR A 9 31.02 -0.50 10.45
CA THR A 9 30.13 -1.55 10.93
C THR A 9 29.60 -1.24 12.33
N ASN A 10 30.48 -0.79 13.25
CA ASN A 10 30.07 -0.40 14.60
C ASN A 10 29.07 0.77 14.56
N LEU A 11 29.30 1.75 13.69
CA LEU A 11 28.39 2.87 13.49
C LEU A 11 27.04 2.41 12.93
N LEU A 12 27.04 1.52 11.93
CA LEU A 12 25.82 0.95 11.36
C LEU A 12 25.02 0.16 12.42
N MET A 13 25.70 -0.62 13.25
CA MET A 13 25.05 -1.36 14.36
C MET A 13 24.43 -0.40 15.37
N ALA A 14 25.12 0.68 15.73
CA ALA A 14 24.59 1.69 16.64
C ALA A 14 23.31 2.33 16.09
N TYR A 15 23.33 2.81 14.85
CA TYR A 15 22.12 3.38 14.23
C TYR A 15 21.00 2.38 14.03
N THR A 16 21.33 1.12 13.71
CA THR A 16 20.32 0.06 13.58
C THR A 16 19.60 -0.16 14.91
N LYS A 17 20.34 -0.15 16.02
CA LYS A 17 19.76 -0.30 17.36
C LYS A 17 18.81 0.85 17.71
N GLU A 18 19.22 2.08 17.44
CA GLU A 18 18.37 3.26 17.65
C GLU A 18 17.12 3.21 16.77
N LEU A 19 17.26 2.82 15.50
CA LEU A 19 16.13 2.71 14.57
C LEU A 19 15.10 1.67 15.04
N ILE A 20 15.57 0.52 15.55
CA ILE A 20 14.69 -0.51 16.14
C ILE A 20 13.96 0.02 17.36
N ALA A 21 14.62 0.78 18.23
CA ALA A 21 13.99 1.37 19.41
C ALA A 21 12.88 2.36 19.01
N VAL A 22 13.18 3.27 18.06
CA VAL A 22 12.21 4.24 17.55
C VAL A 22 11.02 3.55 16.87
N ASP A 23 11.25 2.52 16.06
CA ASP A 23 10.16 1.77 15.41
C ASP A 23 9.24 1.09 16.44
N LYS A 24 9.81 0.58 17.53
CA LYS A 24 9.07 -0.02 18.63
C LYS A 24 8.22 1.03 19.34
N ASP A 25 8.80 2.16 19.72
CA ASP A 25 8.11 3.24 20.43
C ASP A 25 6.98 3.84 19.56
N LEU A 26 7.24 4.01 18.26
CA LEU A 26 6.23 4.49 17.32
C LEU A 26 5.06 3.53 17.20
N LYS A 27 5.33 2.22 17.19
CA LYS A 27 4.27 1.20 17.18
C LYS A 27 3.46 1.23 18.47
N GLU A 28 4.12 1.27 19.63
CA GLU A 28 3.43 1.37 20.93
C GLU A 28 2.57 2.63 21.01
N PHE A 29 3.10 3.77 20.58
CA PHE A 29 2.34 5.01 20.47
C PHE A 29 1.13 4.85 19.56
N THR A 30 1.31 4.24 18.38
CA THR A 30 0.22 4.01 17.42
C THR A 30 -0.90 3.18 18.04
N LEU A 31 -0.55 2.09 18.72
CA LEU A 31 -1.50 1.18 19.39
C LEU A 31 -2.24 1.85 20.57
N ASN A 32 -1.60 2.81 21.24
CA ASN A 32 -2.17 3.56 22.36
C ASN A 32 -2.84 4.89 21.95
N SER A 33 -2.89 5.19 20.65
CA SER A 33 -3.45 6.44 20.11
C SER A 33 -4.82 6.23 19.45
N ALA A 34 -5.43 7.33 19.02
CA ALA A 34 -6.66 7.30 18.23
C ALA A 34 -6.52 6.56 16.89
N TYR A 35 -5.29 6.32 16.41
CA TYR A 35 -5.03 5.64 15.13
C TYR A 35 -5.06 4.11 15.21
N ASN A 36 -5.25 3.52 16.40
CA ASN A 36 -5.19 2.06 16.59
C ASN A 36 -6.22 1.32 15.71
N GLU A 37 -7.46 1.82 15.65
CA GLU A 37 -8.51 1.21 14.84
C GLU A 37 -8.14 1.20 13.35
N GLU A 38 -7.75 2.34 12.78
CA GLU A 38 -7.31 2.45 11.40
C GLU A 38 -6.06 1.61 11.13
N PHE A 39 -5.11 1.59 12.06
CA PHE A 39 -3.88 0.81 11.93
C PHE A 39 -4.18 -0.69 11.79
N GLU A 40 -5.00 -1.25 12.67
CA GLU A 40 -5.40 -2.66 12.64
C GLU A 40 -6.23 -2.99 11.40
N ILE A 41 -7.06 -2.05 10.92
CA ILE A 41 -7.78 -2.19 9.66
C ILE A 41 -6.80 -2.30 8.48
N VAL A 42 -5.88 -1.35 8.31
CA VAL A 42 -4.98 -1.35 7.15
C VAL A 42 -4.02 -2.54 7.20
N LYS A 43 -3.54 -2.92 8.39
CA LYS A 43 -2.65 -4.07 8.59
C LYS A 43 -3.29 -5.42 8.26
N SER A 44 -4.61 -5.52 8.28
CA SER A 44 -5.32 -6.73 7.83
C SER A 44 -5.19 -6.98 6.31
N MET A 45 -4.82 -5.97 5.52
CA MET A 45 -4.56 -6.13 4.08
C MET A 45 -3.30 -6.99 3.86
N PRO A 46 -3.36 -8.09 3.09
CA PRO A 46 -2.19 -8.88 2.78
C PRO A 46 -1.06 -8.02 2.18
N GLY A 47 0.14 -8.12 2.76
CA GLY A 47 1.31 -7.36 2.33
C GLY A 47 1.53 -6.03 3.06
N VAL A 48 0.63 -5.63 3.97
CA VAL A 48 0.86 -4.51 4.87
C VAL A 48 1.33 -5.02 6.24
N GLY A 49 2.54 -4.62 6.64
CA GLY A 49 3.06 -4.83 8.00
C GLY A 49 3.07 -3.54 8.81
N ASP A 50 3.71 -3.55 9.98
CA ASP A 50 3.69 -2.41 10.91
C ASP A 50 4.18 -1.11 10.27
N THR A 51 5.37 -1.11 9.65
CA THR A 51 5.93 0.09 8.98
C THR A 51 5.02 0.62 7.88
N LEU A 52 4.48 -0.27 7.03
CA LEU A 52 3.61 0.17 5.93
C LEU A 52 2.25 0.65 6.44
N GLY A 53 1.71 0.01 7.48
CA GLY A 53 0.48 0.43 8.14
C GLY A 53 0.63 1.82 8.75
N MET A 54 1.70 2.05 9.51
CA MET A 54 2.01 3.35 10.11
C MET A 54 2.20 4.43 9.04
N VAL A 55 2.95 4.17 7.96
CA VAL A 55 3.08 5.14 6.86
C VAL A 55 1.73 5.43 6.21
N ILE A 56 0.87 4.42 6.00
CA ILE A 56 -0.43 4.63 5.39
C ILE A 56 -1.33 5.50 6.28
N ILE A 57 -1.45 5.19 7.57
CA ILE A 57 -2.33 5.95 8.47
C ILE A 57 -1.79 7.36 8.72
N TYR A 58 -0.48 7.53 8.94
CA TYR A 58 0.11 8.83 9.23
C TYR A 58 0.12 9.72 7.99
N GLU A 59 0.32 9.21 6.78
CA GLU A 59 0.27 10.06 5.59
C GLU A 59 -1.18 10.33 5.13
N THR A 60 -2.10 9.43 5.45
CA THR A 60 -3.53 9.58 5.12
C THR A 60 -4.24 10.51 6.10
N HIS A 61 -3.93 10.42 7.40
CA HIS A 61 -4.73 11.00 8.49
C HIS A 61 -6.20 10.58 8.35
N ASP A 62 -7.14 11.54 8.33
CA ASP A 62 -8.56 11.26 8.14
C ASP A 62 -8.87 10.93 6.67
N ILE A 63 -9.36 9.71 6.44
CA ILE A 63 -9.79 9.25 5.11
C ILE A 63 -10.96 10.08 4.56
N LYS A 64 -11.81 10.66 5.43
CA LYS A 64 -13.00 11.44 5.03
C LYS A 64 -12.65 12.74 4.33
N ARG A 65 -11.40 13.22 4.44
CA ARG A 65 -10.92 14.38 3.64
C ARG A 65 -10.97 14.11 2.14
N PHE A 66 -10.98 12.83 1.74
CA PHE A 66 -11.11 12.41 0.35
C PHE A 66 -12.56 12.04 0.03
N LYS A 67 -13.25 12.89 -0.74
CA LYS A 67 -14.66 12.65 -1.15
C LYS A 67 -14.87 11.39 -2.02
N SER A 68 -13.82 10.85 -2.61
CA SER A 68 -13.91 9.67 -3.47
C SER A 68 -12.61 8.86 -3.48
N PRO A 69 -12.68 7.55 -3.76
CA PRO A 69 -11.48 6.71 -3.89
C PRO A 69 -10.55 7.22 -5.00
N GLY A 70 -11.07 7.87 -6.04
CA GLY A 70 -10.26 8.44 -7.11
C GLY A 70 -9.37 9.59 -6.62
N LYS A 71 -9.89 10.46 -5.74
CA LYS A 71 -9.09 11.55 -5.13
C LYS A 71 -8.01 10.98 -4.22
N TYR A 72 -8.33 9.95 -3.44
CA TYR A 72 -7.34 9.27 -2.61
C TYR A 72 -6.24 8.59 -3.45
N SER A 73 -6.63 7.83 -4.47
CA SER A 73 -5.70 7.19 -5.40
C SER A 73 -4.79 8.19 -6.13
N SER A 74 -5.32 9.37 -6.48
CA SER A 74 -4.53 10.47 -7.03
C SER A 74 -3.50 10.99 -6.02
N TYR A 75 -3.93 11.25 -4.78
CA TYR A 75 -3.03 11.66 -3.70
C TYR A 75 -1.94 10.62 -3.43
N CYS A 76 -2.25 9.33 -3.49
CA CYS A 76 -1.28 8.24 -3.31
C CYS A 76 -0.36 8.00 -4.52
N ARG A 77 -0.51 8.75 -5.62
CA ARG A 77 0.20 8.59 -6.91
C ARG A 77 0.08 7.19 -7.54
N VAL A 78 -1.02 6.48 -7.30
CA VAL A 78 -1.25 5.11 -7.83
C VAL A 78 -2.06 5.08 -9.11
N ILE A 79 -2.48 6.24 -9.63
CA ILE A 79 -3.19 6.38 -10.90
C ILE A 79 -2.46 7.35 -11.82
N LYS A 80 -2.77 7.30 -13.13
CA LYS A 80 -2.35 8.33 -14.08
C LYS A 80 -3.36 9.48 -14.04
N CYS A 81 -2.88 10.69 -13.80
CA CYS A 81 -3.71 11.89 -13.89
C CYS A 81 -3.83 12.32 -15.35
N LYS A 82 -5.06 12.32 -15.87
CA LYS A 82 -5.36 12.84 -17.21
C LYS A 82 -5.31 14.37 -17.16
N LYS A 83 -4.63 14.99 -18.13
CA LYS A 83 -4.56 16.45 -18.27
C LYS A 83 -5.68 16.87 -19.20
N GLU A 84 -6.71 17.49 -18.65
CA GLU A 84 -7.86 17.98 -19.41
C GLU A 84 -8.06 19.48 -19.15
N SER A 85 -8.44 20.23 -20.18
CA SER A 85 -8.82 21.64 -20.07
C SER A 85 -9.92 21.93 -21.09
N ALA A 86 -10.97 22.65 -20.68
CA ALA A 86 -12.13 22.99 -21.53
C ALA A 86 -12.67 21.80 -22.35
N GLY A 87 -12.77 20.61 -21.75
CA GLY A 87 -13.24 19.39 -22.40
C GLY A 87 -12.25 18.73 -23.37
N LYS A 88 -11.08 19.32 -23.60
CA LYS A 88 -10.00 18.75 -24.44
C LYS A 88 -9.00 17.97 -23.59
N SER A 89 -8.61 16.79 -24.07
CA SER A 89 -7.62 15.92 -23.42
C SER A 89 -6.23 16.15 -24.01
N TYR A 90 -5.28 16.53 -23.15
CA TYR A 90 -3.88 16.81 -23.47
C TYR A 90 -2.93 15.67 -23.02
N GLY A 91 -3.47 14.45 -22.86
CA GLY A 91 -2.71 13.29 -22.41
C GLY A 91 -2.61 13.20 -20.89
N TYR A 92 -1.42 12.90 -20.37
CA TYR A 92 -1.18 12.65 -18.95
C TYR A 92 -0.05 13.53 -18.43
N SER A 93 -0.20 14.06 -17.21
CA SER A 93 0.82 14.88 -16.54
C SER A 93 0.75 14.71 -15.03
N GLY A 94 1.62 15.40 -14.28
CA GLY A 94 1.55 15.41 -12.82
C GLY A 94 2.01 14.11 -12.15
N ALA A 95 2.92 13.36 -12.77
CA ALA A 95 3.43 12.09 -12.22
C ALA A 95 4.10 12.23 -10.84
N LYS A 96 4.55 13.45 -10.50
CA LYS A 96 5.18 13.79 -9.21
C LYS A 96 4.24 14.56 -8.26
N ILE A 97 2.96 14.73 -8.59
CA ILE A 97 1.99 15.39 -7.72
C ILE A 97 1.39 14.35 -6.76
N GLY A 98 1.17 14.73 -5.49
CA GLY A 98 0.64 13.85 -4.43
C GLY A 98 1.72 13.45 -3.42
N ASN A 99 1.51 12.35 -2.70
CA ASN A 99 2.34 11.89 -1.61
C ASN A 99 3.33 10.79 -2.07
N PRO A 100 4.65 11.01 -2.01
CA PRO A 100 5.65 10.02 -2.43
C PRO A 100 5.77 8.83 -1.46
N PHE A 101 5.51 9.02 -0.16
CA PHE A 101 5.58 7.97 0.84
C PHE A 101 4.45 6.95 0.64
N LEU A 102 3.22 7.42 0.39
CA LEU A 102 2.11 6.53 0.03
C LEU A 102 2.36 5.80 -1.29
N LYS A 103 2.97 6.47 -2.27
CA LYS A 103 3.35 5.80 -3.52
C LYS A 103 4.30 4.64 -3.25
N TRP A 104 5.33 4.86 -2.45
CA TRP A 104 6.25 3.82 -2.03
C TRP A 104 5.52 2.72 -1.26
N ALA A 105 4.74 3.06 -0.24
CA ALA A 105 4.06 2.10 0.64
C ALA A 105 3.13 1.16 -0.14
N TYR A 106 2.26 1.70 -1.00
CA TYR A 106 1.39 0.89 -1.84
C TYR A 106 2.14 0.05 -2.87
N SER A 107 3.27 0.53 -3.38
CA SER A 107 4.12 -0.24 -4.30
C SER A 107 4.79 -1.41 -3.59
N GLN A 108 5.20 -1.25 -2.33
CA GLN A 108 5.74 -2.32 -1.49
C GLN A 108 4.66 -3.32 -1.09
N ALA A 109 3.49 -2.85 -0.65
CA ALA A 109 2.36 -3.71 -0.29
C ALA A 109 1.94 -4.60 -1.48
N ALA A 110 1.94 -4.06 -2.71
CA ALA A 110 1.67 -4.82 -3.91
C ALA A 110 2.72 -5.92 -4.20
N VAL A 111 3.96 -5.76 -3.78
CA VAL A 111 4.98 -6.82 -3.91
C VAL A 111 4.81 -7.84 -2.79
N LEU A 112 4.72 -7.39 -1.54
CA LEU A 112 4.67 -8.24 -0.35
C LEU A 112 3.37 -9.06 -0.26
N SER A 113 2.25 -8.52 -0.75
CA SER A 113 0.96 -9.22 -0.78
C SER A 113 1.02 -10.56 -1.52
N LYS A 114 1.94 -10.72 -2.48
CA LYS A 114 2.12 -11.95 -3.28
C LYS A 114 2.69 -13.12 -2.49
N ARG A 115 3.07 -12.93 -1.22
CA ARG A 115 3.32 -14.04 -0.29
C ARG A 115 2.04 -14.84 -0.02
N ASN A 116 0.87 -14.21 -0.14
CA ASN A 116 -0.42 -14.90 -0.13
C ASN A 116 -0.68 -15.55 -1.51
N PRO A 117 -0.96 -16.87 -1.58
CA PRO A 117 -1.19 -17.58 -2.86
C PRO A 117 -2.31 -17.00 -3.72
N LEU A 118 -3.43 -16.59 -3.10
CA LEU A 118 -4.58 -16.02 -3.82
C LEU A 118 -4.24 -14.68 -4.45
N MET A 119 -3.53 -13.81 -3.71
CA MET A 119 -3.03 -12.53 -4.20
C MET A 119 -2.03 -12.72 -5.35
N LYS A 120 -1.14 -13.71 -5.24
CA LYS A 120 -0.18 -14.06 -6.29
C LYS A 120 -0.89 -14.54 -7.55
N ALA A 121 -1.83 -15.47 -7.44
CA ALA A 121 -2.62 -15.99 -8.55
C ALA A 121 -3.40 -14.86 -9.25
N PHE A 122 -4.05 -13.99 -8.49
CA PHE A 122 -4.74 -12.82 -9.04
C PHE A 122 -3.78 -11.85 -9.76
N SER A 123 -2.61 -11.58 -9.18
CA SER A 123 -1.59 -10.76 -9.86
C SER A 123 -1.12 -11.41 -11.16
N ASN A 124 -0.97 -12.73 -11.20
CA ASN A 124 -0.54 -13.44 -12.40
C ASN A 124 -1.60 -13.36 -13.51
N ASP A 125 -2.89 -13.46 -13.16
CA ASP A 125 -3.98 -13.26 -14.14
C ASP A 125 -3.95 -11.87 -14.75
N LEU A 126 -3.73 -10.82 -13.93
CA LEU A 126 -3.57 -9.47 -14.44
C LEU A 126 -2.36 -9.34 -15.38
N ILE A 127 -1.24 -10.01 -15.06
CA ILE A 127 -0.04 -10.03 -15.90
C ILE A 127 -0.34 -10.69 -17.25
N ARG A 128 -1.03 -11.84 -17.26
CA ARG A 128 -1.44 -12.52 -18.49
C ARG A 128 -2.35 -11.65 -19.36
N GLN A 129 -3.24 -10.88 -18.76
CA GLN A 129 -4.22 -10.06 -19.49
C GLN A 129 -3.68 -8.72 -20.01
N HIS A 130 -2.72 -8.12 -19.32
CA HIS A 130 -2.34 -6.72 -19.55
C HIS A 130 -0.85 -6.48 -19.71
N GLY A 131 -0.01 -7.51 -19.53
CA GLY A 131 1.43 -7.39 -19.44
C GLY A 131 1.88 -6.84 -18.09
N GLU A 132 3.14 -7.10 -17.73
CA GLU A 132 3.66 -6.90 -16.38
C GLU A 132 3.53 -5.46 -15.86
N ARG A 133 3.96 -4.49 -16.66
CA ARG A 133 3.97 -3.07 -16.26
C ARG A 133 2.57 -2.54 -15.95
N LYS A 134 1.60 -2.87 -16.81
CA LYS A 134 0.20 -2.41 -16.65
C LYS A 134 -0.49 -3.18 -15.54
N ALA A 135 -0.25 -4.49 -15.43
CA ALA A 135 -0.78 -5.32 -14.36
C ALA A 135 -0.35 -4.81 -12.97
N ARG A 136 0.94 -4.48 -12.79
CA ARG A 136 1.44 -3.92 -11.53
C ARG A 136 0.72 -2.63 -11.16
N ALA A 137 0.52 -1.72 -12.11
CA ALA A 137 -0.21 -0.46 -11.88
C ALA A 137 -1.67 -0.71 -11.47
N ILE A 138 -2.38 -1.60 -12.18
CA ILE A 138 -3.78 -1.96 -11.87
C ILE A 138 -3.87 -2.59 -10.48
N TYR A 139 -2.97 -3.52 -10.17
CA TYR A 139 -2.94 -4.23 -8.91
C TYR A 139 -2.68 -3.30 -7.72
N THR A 140 -1.65 -2.44 -7.81
CA THR A 140 -1.36 -1.41 -6.80
C THR A 140 -2.53 -0.45 -6.60
N HIS A 141 -3.17 0.00 -7.70
CA HIS A 141 -4.35 0.86 -7.61
C HIS A 141 -5.53 0.15 -6.91
N LYS A 142 -5.74 -1.14 -7.17
CA LYS A 142 -6.78 -1.93 -6.52
C LYS A 142 -6.55 -2.08 -5.01
N ILE A 143 -5.31 -2.31 -4.57
CA ILE A 143 -4.96 -2.34 -3.13
C ILE A 143 -5.27 -0.99 -2.47
N CYS A 144 -4.83 0.10 -3.08
CA CYS A 144 -5.09 1.46 -2.57
C CYS A 144 -6.60 1.76 -2.46
N ARG A 145 -7.37 1.44 -3.50
CA ARG A 145 -8.83 1.62 -3.48
C ARG A 145 -9.53 0.74 -2.44
N SER A 146 -8.99 -0.45 -2.17
CA SER A 146 -9.55 -1.35 -1.16
C SER A 146 -9.30 -0.80 0.24
N ILE A 147 -8.08 -0.34 0.53
CA ILE A 147 -7.74 0.31 1.80
C ILE A 147 -8.59 1.57 2.04
N TYR A 148 -8.87 2.37 1.00
CA TYR A 148 -9.80 3.49 1.10
C TYR A 148 -11.17 3.06 1.64
N PHE A 149 -11.77 2.01 1.06
CA PHE A 149 -13.08 1.54 1.51
C PHE A 149 -13.04 0.85 2.87
N MET A 150 -11.97 0.12 3.17
CA MET A 150 -11.74 -0.49 4.49
C MET A 150 -11.73 0.59 5.59
N LEU A 151 -10.97 1.67 5.40
CA LEU A 151 -10.92 2.81 6.31
C LEU A 151 -12.27 3.53 6.38
N GLN A 152 -12.92 3.77 5.25
CA GLN A 152 -14.21 4.47 5.21
C GLN A 152 -15.32 3.69 5.93
N ARG A 153 -15.32 2.35 5.79
CA ARG A 153 -16.34 1.46 6.36
C ARG A 153 -15.98 0.93 7.74
N LYS A 154 -14.77 1.21 8.22
CA LYS A 154 -14.20 0.64 9.46
C LYS A 154 -14.22 -0.90 9.46
N GLN A 155 -13.81 -1.50 8.34
CA GLN A 155 -13.85 -2.95 8.13
C GLN A 155 -12.46 -3.48 7.76
N LYS A 156 -12.07 -4.61 8.37
CA LYS A 156 -10.87 -5.35 8.01
C LYS A 156 -10.98 -5.92 6.59
N PHE A 157 -9.86 -6.38 6.06
CA PHE A 157 -9.77 -6.92 4.71
C PHE A 157 -10.70 -8.12 4.53
N ASP A 158 -11.57 -8.02 3.52
CA ASP A 158 -12.41 -9.11 3.05
C ASP A 158 -11.99 -9.51 1.62
N PRO A 159 -11.55 -10.76 1.40
CA PRO A 159 -11.27 -11.28 0.07
C PRO A 159 -12.44 -11.16 -0.92
N ILE A 160 -13.69 -11.27 -0.46
CA ILE A 160 -14.87 -11.18 -1.33
C ILE A 160 -15.02 -9.76 -1.88
N ASP A 161 -14.92 -8.74 -1.02
CA ASP A 161 -14.90 -7.33 -1.43
C ASP A 161 -13.71 -7.02 -2.34
N PHE A 162 -12.55 -7.63 -2.08
CA PHE A 162 -11.36 -7.41 -2.89
C PHE A 162 -11.45 -8.07 -4.27
N PHE A 163 -11.67 -9.38 -4.36
CA PHE A 163 -11.63 -10.12 -5.62
C PHE A 163 -12.96 -10.11 -6.38
N GLY A 164 -14.08 -9.99 -5.66
CA GLY A 164 -15.41 -10.37 -6.10
C GLY A 164 -15.67 -11.86 -5.88
N ARG A 165 -16.88 -12.21 -5.41
CA ARG A 165 -17.28 -13.58 -5.02
C ARG A 165 -16.89 -14.66 -6.03
N GLN A 166 -17.34 -14.53 -7.29
CA GLN A 166 -17.06 -15.52 -8.35
C GLN A 166 -15.55 -15.72 -8.59
N LYS A 167 -14.78 -14.62 -8.56
CA LYS A 167 -13.33 -14.70 -8.79
C LYS A 167 -12.61 -15.29 -7.59
N TYR A 168 -13.06 -14.98 -6.37
CA TYR A 168 -12.52 -15.55 -5.14
C TYR A 168 -12.69 -17.08 -5.11
N GLU A 169 -13.90 -17.58 -5.38
CA GLU A 169 -14.20 -19.01 -5.42
C GLU A 169 -13.32 -19.73 -6.47
N ARG A 170 -13.17 -19.15 -7.66
CA ARG A 170 -12.26 -19.68 -8.69
C ARG A 170 -10.81 -19.72 -8.21
N LEU A 171 -10.33 -18.68 -7.53
CA LEU A 171 -8.95 -18.61 -7.03
C LEU A 171 -8.71 -19.60 -5.88
N GLN A 172 -9.71 -19.87 -5.03
CA GLN A 172 -9.61 -20.89 -3.99
C GLN A 172 -9.46 -22.29 -4.60
N ARG A 173 -10.28 -22.63 -5.61
CA ARG A 173 -10.21 -23.94 -6.29
C ARG A 173 -8.88 -24.22 -6.98
N LEU A 174 -8.15 -23.16 -7.37
CA LEU A 174 -6.84 -23.28 -8.02
C LEU A 174 -5.67 -23.42 -7.04
N ASN A 175 -5.89 -23.17 -5.74
CA ASN A 175 -4.85 -23.21 -4.71
C ASN A 175 -5.07 -24.30 -3.64
N ASN A 176 -6.20 -25.02 -3.71
CA ASN A 176 -6.40 -26.30 -3.01
C ASN A 176 -5.88 -27.44 -3.89
#